data_AF-A0A972DJ96-F1
#
_entry.id   AF-A0A972DJ96-F1
#
_cell.length_a   1.000
_cell.length_b   1.000
_cell.length_c   1.000
_cell.angle_alpha   90.00
_cell.angle_beta   90.00
_cell.angle_gamma   90.00
#
_symmetry.space_group_name_H-M   'P 1'
#
loop_
_entity.id
_entity.type
_entity.pdbx_description
1 polymer ?
#
loop_
_entity_poly.entity_id
_entity_poly.type
_entity_poly.pdbx_seq_one_letter_code
_entity_poly.pdbx_strand_id
1 'polypeptide(L)'
;MEITIDRLEKYAKANFYITDIPQAKPLYFMLKEVNELFDPNSIKVIYPKNLFLNDKQVELFLFTDKKQIIKVTYEKGEVHTDLYFSKNLSMYINISDYCRSLNIRFIDGDEIEFNSKNDTDHANTGSFNDLIVAIWKVLLSGDKTVRD
;
A
#
# COMPACT_ATOMS: atom_id res chain seq x y z
N MET A 1 -12.38 -8.80 -2.05
CA MET A 1 -11.79 -9.41 -0.85
C MET A 1 -11.27 -8.27 0.02
N GLU A 2 -11.64 -8.18 1.31
CA GLU A 2 -11.01 -7.21 2.20
C GLU A 2 -9.50 -7.49 2.31
N ILE A 3 -8.67 -6.46 2.17
CA ILE A 3 -7.21 -6.53 2.20
C ILE A 3 -6.75 -5.98 3.55
N THR A 4 -6.18 -6.85 4.39
CA THR A 4 -5.65 -6.54 5.71
C THR A 4 -4.30 -7.23 5.89
N ILE A 5 -3.49 -6.77 6.86
CA ILE A 5 -2.19 -7.38 7.19
C ILE A 5 -2.36 -8.89 7.45
N ASP A 6 -3.28 -9.27 8.34
CA ASP A 6 -3.55 -10.69 8.67
C ASP A 6 -3.88 -11.55 7.44
N ARG A 7 -4.65 -11.01 6.49
CA ARG A 7 -5.02 -11.73 5.28
C ARG A 7 -3.84 -11.85 4.33
N LEU A 8 -3.05 -10.79 4.20
CA LEU A 8 -1.83 -10.80 3.40
C LEU A 8 -0.80 -11.75 3.98
N GLU A 9 -0.68 -11.86 5.30
CA GLU A 9 0.18 -12.86 5.94
C GLU A 9 -0.27 -14.29 5.65
N LYS A 10 -1.57 -14.56 5.80
CA LYS A 10 -2.13 -15.88 5.47
C LYS A 10 -1.88 -16.24 4.02
N TYR A 11 -2.11 -15.29 3.12
CA TYR A 11 -1.82 -15.44 1.69
C TYR A 11 -0.33 -15.72 1.45
N ALA A 12 0.58 -14.93 2.03
CA ALA A 12 2.02 -15.09 1.85
C ALA A 12 2.50 -16.44 2.37
N LYS A 13 2.06 -16.85 3.56
CA LYS A 13 2.41 -18.14 4.18
C LYS A 13 1.89 -19.33 3.37
N ALA A 14 0.63 -19.27 2.92
CA ALA A 14 0.01 -20.35 2.14
C ALA A 14 0.69 -20.56 0.77
N ASN A 15 1.21 -19.50 0.17
CA ASN A 15 1.77 -19.52 -1.18
C ASN A 15 3.30 -19.43 -1.20
N PHE A 16 3.98 -19.45 -0.05
CA PHE A 16 5.42 -19.14 0.06
C PHE A 16 6.33 -20.01 -0.83
N TYR A 17 5.97 -21.28 -1.00
CA TYR A 17 6.73 -22.26 -1.80
C TYR A 17 6.13 -22.50 -3.20
N ILE A 18 5.06 -21.78 -3.58
CA ILE A 18 4.40 -21.93 -4.87
C ILE A 18 5.12 -21.08 -5.91
N THR A 19 5.78 -21.73 -6.87
CA THR A 19 6.59 -21.06 -7.91
C THR A 19 5.78 -20.17 -8.84
N ASP A 20 4.52 -20.52 -9.07
CA ASP A 20 3.62 -19.78 -9.97
C ASP A 20 3.03 -18.52 -9.31
N ILE A 21 3.36 -18.28 -8.04
CA ILE A 21 3.00 -17.08 -7.27
C ILE A 21 4.29 -16.44 -6.74
N PRO A 22 5.15 -15.89 -7.63
CA PRO A 22 6.46 -15.37 -7.25
C PRO A 22 6.38 -14.19 -6.26
N GLN A 23 5.21 -13.56 -6.11
CA GLN A 23 4.92 -12.47 -5.19
C GLN A 23 4.86 -12.89 -3.72
N ALA A 24 4.54 -14.16 -3.43
CA ALA A 24 4.27 -14.61 -2.06
C ALA A 24 5.49 -14.56 -1.14
N LYS A 25 6.67 -14.95 -1.66
CA LYS A 25 7.92 -14.93 -0.91
C LYS A 25 8.41 -13.50 -0.58
N PRO A 26 8.49 -12.56 -1.55
CA PRO A 26 8.72 -11.14 -1.27
C PRO A 26 7.72 -10.59 -0.23
N LEU A 27 6.42 -10.85 -0.42
CA LEU A 27 5.39 -10.39 0.50
C LEU A 27 5.62 -10.88 1.93
N TYR A 28 5.99 -12.16 2.11
CA TYR A 28 6.29 -12.72 3.42
C TYR A 28 7.41 -11.95 4.14
N PHE A 29 8.52 -11.66 3.46
CA PHE A 29 9.63 -10.95 4.07
C PHE A 29 9.28 -9.49 4.37
N MET A 30 8.59 -8.81 3.46
CA MET A 30 8.13 -7.44 3.71
C MET A 30 7.18 -7.37 4.92
N LEU A 31 6.21 -8.28 5.03
CA LEU A 31 5.28 -8.30 6.18
C LEU A 31 5.99 -8.65 7.50
N LYS A 32 7.00 -9.52 7.46
CA LYS A 32 7.82 -9.80 8.64
C LYS A 32 8.51 -8.52 9.14
N GLU A 33 9.13 -7.78 8.24
CA GLU A 33 9.77 -6.49 8.57
C GLU A 33 8.77 -5.47 9.10
N VAL A 34 7.59 -5.38 8.46
CA VAL A 34 6.52 -4.47 8.91
C VAL A 34 6.10 -4.74 10.35
N ASN A 35 5.94 -6.01 10.73
CA ASN A 35 5.57 -6.39 12.09
C ASN A 35 6.70 -6.17 13.12
N GLU A 36 7.96 -6.16 12.68
CA GLU A 36 9.11 -5.89 13.54
C GLU A 36 9.30 -4.38 13.77
N LEU A 37 9.06 -3.56 12.74
CA LEU A 37 9.32 -2.12 12.77
C LEU A 37 8.13 -1.26 13.24
N PHE A 38 6.89 -1.72 13.05
CA PHE A 38 5.70 -0.90 13.26
C PHE A 38 4.67 -1.58 14.17
N ASP A 39 3.98 -0.78 14.99
CA ASP A 39 2.79 -1.24 15.71
C ASP A 39 1.67 -1.51 14.71
N PRO A 40 1.15 -2.75 14.60
CA PRO A 40 0.07 -3.07 13.67
C PRO A 40 -1.17 -2.19 13.86
N ASN A 41 -1.44 -1.69 15.09
CA ASN A 41 -2.59 -0.83 15.37
C ASN A 41 -2.46 0.60 14.80
N SER A 42 -1.23 1.01 14.51
CA SER A 42 -0.94 2.32 13.91
C SER A 42 -1.24 2.36 12.41
N ILE A 43 -1.23 1.19 11.74
CA ILE A 43 -1.47 1.05 10.31
C ILE A 43 -2.99 1.04 10.06
N LYS A 44 -3.48 2.05 9.34
CA LYS A 44 -4.91 2.21 9.01
C LYS A 44 -5.26 1.62 7.66
N VAL A 45 -4.34 1.67 6.70
CA VAL A 45 -4.53 1.10 5.36
C VAL A 45 -3.23 0.47 4.91
N ILE A 46 -3.33 -0.71 4.29
CA ILE A 46 -2.25 -1.38 3.58
C ILE A 46 -2.64 -1.53 2.11
N TYR A 47 -1.75 -1.14 1.21
CA TYR A 47 -1.93 -1.22 -0.23
C TYR A 47 -0.85 -2.10 -0.85
N PRO A 48 -1.18 -3.34 -1.27
CA PRO A 48 -0.20 -4.29 -1.78
C PRO A 48 -0.10 -4.18 -3.32
N LYS A 49 0.54 -3.09 -3.78
CA LYS A 49 0.71 -2.79 -5.20
C LYS A 49 1.37 -3.98 -5.92
N ASN A 50 0.81 -4.37 -7.07
CA ASN A 50 1.25 -5.46 -7.93
C ASN A 50 1.20 -6.87 -7.33
N LEU A 51 0.56 -7.08 -6.18
CA LEU A 51 0.50 -8.40 -5.53
C LEU A 51 -0.09 -9.51 -6.42
N PHE A 52 -1.01 -9.16 -7.33
CA PHE A 52 -1.71 -10.12 -8.18
C PHE A 52 -1.22 -10.09 -9.64
N LEU A 53 -0.03 -9.52 -9.89
CA LEU A 53 0.54 -9.37 -11.23
C LEU A 53 1.88 -10.10 -11.31
N ASN A 54 1.87 -11.28 -11.93
CA ASN A 54 3.00 -12.22 -11.93
C ASN A 54 4.31 -11.65 -12.52
N ASP A 55 4.21 -10.66 -13.40
CA ASP A 55 5.30 -10.01 -14.13
C ASP A 55 5.82 -8.73 -13.44
N LYS A 56 5.26 -8.35 -12.30
CA LYS A 56 5.63 -7.14 -11.57
C LYS A 56 6.11 -7.43 -10.15
N GLN A 57 7.02 -6.59 -9.69
CA GLN A 57 7.48 -6.60 -8.32
C GLN A 57 6.41 -6.02 -7.39
N VAL A 58 6.20 -6.68 -6.25
CA VAL A 58 5.29 -6.21 -5.20
C VAL A 58 5.90 -5.04 -4.46
N GLU A 59 5.08 -4.02 -4.20
CA GLU A 59 5.39 -2.93 -3.28
C GLU A 59 4.28 -2.85 -2.24
N LEU A 60 4.62 -2.73 -0.97
CA LEU A 60 3.64 -2.48 0.09
C LEU A 60 3.68 -1.00 0.46
N PHE A 61 2.51 -0.36 0.48
CA PHE A 61 2.35 0.97 1.04
C PHE A 61 1.48 0.89 2.29
N LEU A 62 1.97 1.44 3.40
CA LEU A 62 1.26 1.51 4.67
C LEU A 62 0.94 2.97 4.98
N PHE A 63 -0.28 3.21 5.44
CA PHE A 63 -0.76 4.53 5.82
C PHE A 63 -1.12 4.52 7.29
N THR A 64 -0.48 5.38 8.07
CA THR A 64 -0.66 5.44 9.52
C THR A 64 -1.57 6.58 9.94
N ASP A 65 -2.06 6.55 11.18
CA ASP A 65 -2.77 7.68 11.80
C ASP A 65 -1.90 8.93 11.98
N LYS A 66 -0.58 8.80 11.96
CA LYS A 66 0.39 9.92 12.06
C LYS A 66 0.63 10.61 10.72
N LYS A 67 -0.20 10.36 9.71
CA LYS A 67 -0.02 10.80 8.33
C LYS A 67 1.38 10.46 7.78
N GLN A 68 1.83 9.24 8.03
CA GLN A 68 3.04 8.72 7.42
C GLN A 68 2.65 7.73 6.32
N ILE A 69 3.41 7.77 5.23
CA ILE A 69 3.35 6.80 4.15
C ILE A 69 4.64 6.00 4.24
N ILE A 70 4.53 4.70 4.46
CA ILE A 70 5.68 3.80 4.52
C ILE A 70 5.62 2.94 3.26
N LYS A 71 6.69 2.96 2.46
CA LYS A 71 6.86 2.06 1.33
C LYS A 71 7.81 0.95 1.75
N VAL A 72 7.41 -0.29 1.52
CA VAL A 72 8.24 -1.47 1.76
C VAL A 72 8.38 -2.23 0.45
N THR A 73 9.63 -2.50 0.06
CA THR A 73 9.97 -3.27 -1.14
C THR A 73 10.89 -4.43 -0.78
N TYR A 74 11.01 -5.39 -1.69
CA TYR A 74 11.94 -6.50 -1.55
C TYR A 74 12.71 -6.69 -2.85
N GLU A 75 14.03 -6.50 -2.80
CA GLU A 75 14.93 -6.56 -3.96
C GLU A 75 16.16 -7.37 -3.61
N LYS A 76 16.55 -8.29 -4.51
CA LYS A 76 17.81 -9.05 -4.40
C LYS A 76 18.04 -9.76 -3.05
N GLY A 77 16.97 -10.08 -2.31
CA GLY A 77 17.08 -10.73 -1.00
C GLY A 77 16.93 -9.80 0.20
N GLU A 78 16.81 -8.49 -0.03
CA GLU A 78 16.79 -7.46 1.00
C GLU A 78 15.43 -6.77 1.03
N VAL A 79 14.96 -6.43 2.23
CA VAL A 79 13.78 -5.59 2.43
C VAL A 79 14.25 -4.14 2.58
N HIS A 80 13.66 -3.23 1.81
CA HIS A 80 13.89 -1.79 1.95
C HIS A 80 12.61 -1.12 2.45
N THR A 81 12.77 -0.17 3.36
CA THR A 81 11.66 0.57 3.98
C THR A 81 11.93 2.06 3.87
N ASP A 82 11.11 2.75 3.09
CA ASP A 82 11.14 4.20 2.93
C ASP A 82 9.99 4.85 3.70
N LEU A 83 10.29 5.94 4.39
CA LEU A 83 9.33 6.69 5.18
C LEU A 83 9.11 8.09 4.60
N TYR A 84 7.90 8.35 4.14
CA TYR A 84 7.47 9.66 3.66
C TYR A 84 6.55 10.31 4.70
N PHE A 85 6.82 11.58 5.00
CA PHE A 85 5.95 12.38 5.85
C PHE A 85 4.97 13.15 4.97
N SER A 86 3.67 13.07 5.28
CA SER A 86 2.65 13.72 4.46
C SER A 86 2.63 15.26 4.55
N LYS A 87 3.63 15.90 5.17
CA LYS A 87 3.66 17.36 5.26
C LYS A 87 3.98 17.90 3.87
N ASN A 88 3.21 18.88 3.42
CA ASN A 88 3.43 19.57 2.15
C ASN A 88 3.35 18.65 0.92
N LEU A 89 2.33 17.80 0.86
CA LEU A 89 1.99 17.05 -0.35
C LEU A 89 0.83 17.70 -1.10
N SER A 90 0.69 17.37 -2.38
CA SER A 90 -0.51 17.59 -3.18
C SER A 90 -1.07 16.24 -3.62
N MET A 91 -2.40 16.12 -3.64
CA MET A 91 -3.06 14.88 -4.07
C MET A 91 -4.14 15.20 -5.10
N TYR A 92 -4.30 14.30 -6.06
CA TYR A 92 -5.47 14.30 -6.93
C TYR A 92 -5.95 12.88 -7.16
N ILE A 93 -7.28 12.73 -7.23
CA ILE A 93 -7.95 11.45 -7.47
C ILE A 93 -8.67 11.53 -8.81
N ASN A 94 -8.42 10.56 -9.69
CA ASN A 94 -9.20 10.39 -10.92
C ASN A 94 -10.15 9.21 -10.74
N ILE A 95 -11.39 9.41 -11.17
CA ILE A 95 -12.42 8.39 -11.15
C ILE A 95 -12.84 8.14 -12.59
N SER A 96 -12.71 6.90 -13.03
CA SER A 96 -13.23 6.38 -14.29
C SER A 96 -14.20 5.24 -13.98
N ASP A 97 -15.11 4.90 -14.90
CA ASP A 97 -16.29 4.06 -14.68
C ASP A 97 -16.11 2.93 -13.64
N TYR A 98 -15.02 2.17 -13.73
CA TYR A 98 -14.74 1.03 -12.85
C TYR A 98 -13.40 1.11 -12.11
N CYS A 99 -12.65 2.20 -12.26
CA CYS A 99 -11.27 2.29 -11.75
C CYS A 99 -11.00 3.66 -11.13
N ARG A 100 -10.24 3.66 -10.04
CA ARG A 100 -9.74 4.84 -9.37
C ARG A 100 -8.23 4.90 -9.50
N SER A 101 -7.71 6.11 -9.63
CA SER A 101 -6.29 6.38 -9.41
C SER A 101 -6.13 7.55 -8.46
N LEU A 102 -5.12 7.47 -7.61
CA LEU A 102 -4.70 8.51 -6.69
C LEU A 102 -3.23 8.78 -6.94
N ASN A 103 -2.91 10.04 -7.20
CA ASN A 103 -1.53 10.49 -7.29
C ASN A 103 -1.22 11.38 -6.09
N ILE A 104 -0.08 11.13 -5.47
CA ILE A 104 0.47 11.90 -4.36
C ILE A 104 1.79 12.47 -4.83
N ARG A 105 1.90 13.80 -4.86
CA ARG A 105 3.14 14.50 -5.21
C ARG A 105 3.71 15.22 -4.00
N PHE A 106 4.95 14.93 -3.68
CA PHE A 106 5.72 15.54 -2.62
C PHE A 106 6.48 16.78 -3.12
N ILE A 107 6.92 17.63 -2.20
CA ILE A 107 7.54 18.93 -2.53
C ILE A 107 8.94 18.79 -3.16
N ASP A 108 9.63 17.69 -2.85
CA ASP A 108 10.92 17.30 -3.44
C ASP A 108 10.78 16.78 -4.88
N GLY A 109 9.54 16.63 -5.36
CA GLY A 109 9.23 16.18 -6.71
C GLY A 109 8.92 14.68 -6.81
N ASP A 110 9.04 13.93 -5.71
CA ASP A 110 8.67 12.53 -5.69
C ASP A 110 7.16 12.37 -5.91
N GLU A 111 6.77 11.31 -6.61
CA GLU A 111 5.38 11.01 -6.91
C GLU A 111 5.07 9.53 -6.65
N ILE A 112 3.94 9.28 -5.99
CA ILE A 112 3.39 7.95 -5.79
C ILE A 112 2.03 7.87 -6.49
N GLU A 113 1.94 7.01 -7.49
CA GLU A 113 0.68 6.66 -8.15
C GLU A 113 0.11 5.36 -7.56
N PHE A 114 -1.17 5.38 -7.21
CA PHE A 114 -1.99 4.20 -6.97
C PHE A 114 -3.04 4.10 -8.07
N ASN A 115 -3.20 2.94 -8.67
CA ASN A 115 -4.08 2.76 -9.81
C ASN A 115 -4.72 1.38 -9.80
N SER A 116 -6.01 1.31 -9.45
CA SER A 116 -6.74 0.04 -9.31
C SER A 116 -6.83 -0.80 -10.58
N LYS A 117 -6.55 -0.20 -11.74
CA LYS A 117 -6.52 -0.88 -13.04
C LYS A 117 -5.18 -1.55 -13.31
N ASN A 118 -4.09 -0.91 -12.88
CA ASN A 118 -2.73 -1.26 -13.27
C ASN A 118 -1.93 -1.96 -12.16
N ASP A 119 -2.37 -1.81 -10.91
CA ASP A 119 -1.69 -2.31 -9.72
C ASP A 119 -2.22 -3.68 -9.25
N THR A 120 -3.23 -4.21 -9.92
CA THR A 120 -3.86 -5.49 -9.58
C THR A 120 -4.54 -6.13 -10.79
N ASP A 121 -4.94 -7.39 -10.67
CA ASP A 121 -5.80 -8.07 -11.64
C ASP A 121 -7.28 -7.59 -11.59
N HIS A 122 -8.05 -8.01 -12.58
CA HIS A 122 -9.49 -7.69 -12.69
C HIS A 122 -10.31 -8.18 -11.48
N ALA A 123 -9.94 -9.31 -10.87
CA ALA A 123 -10.69 -9.88 -9.76
C ALA A 123 -10.61 -9.00 -8.49
N ASN A 124 -9.53 -8.26 -8.33
CA ASN A 124 -9.26 -7.45 -7.15
C ASN A 124 -9.40 -5.93 -7.37
N THR A 125 -9.68 -5.46 -8.60
CA THR A 125 -9.89 -4.03 -8.93
C THR A 125 -10.86 -3.34 -7.97
N GLY A 126 -11.99 -3.98 -7.62
CA GLY A 126 -12.96 -3.41 -6.69
C GLY A 126 -12.38 -3.16 -5.28
N SER A 127 -11.58 -4.10 -4.77
CA SER A 127 -10.93 -3.94 -3.46
C SER A 127 -9.84 -2.87 -3.49
N PHE A 128 -9.12 -2.74 -4.61
CA PHE A 128 -8.14 -1.67 -4.79
C PHE A 128 -8.80 -0.29 -4.93
N ASN A 129 -9.98 -0.20 -5.55
CA ASN A 129 -10.78 1.03 -5.54
C ASN A 129 -11.14 1.48 -4.12
N ASP A 130 -11.49 0.53 -3.24
CA ASP A 130 -11.84 0.83 -1.86
C ASP A 130 -10.61 1.25 -1.05
N LEU A 131 -9.47 0.60 -1.26
CA LEU A 131 -8.20 1.00 -0.65
C LEU A 131 -7.80 2.42 -1.05
N ILE A 132 -7.90 2.79 -2.34
CA ILE A 132 -7.59 4.16 -2.80
C ILE A 132 -8.45 5.21 -2.08
N VAL A 133 -9.74 4.94 -1.87
CA VAL A 133 -10.63 5.83 -1.11
C VAL A 133 -10.25 5.86 0.37
N ALA A 134 -9.86 4.73 0.94
CA ALA A 134 -9.41 4.67 2.33
C ALA A 134 -8.13 5.50 2.54
N ILE A 135 -7.15 5.38 1.63
CA ILE A 135 -5.92 6.19 1.61
C ILE A 135 -6.27 7.68 1.58
N TRP A 136 -7.12 8.09 0.64
CA TRP A 136 -7.56 9.48 0.51
C TRP A 136 -8.15 10.01 1.83
N LYS A 137 -9.02 9.23 2.49
CA LYS A 137 -9.63 9.61 3.77
C LYS A 137 -8.61 9.73 4.89
N VAL A 138 -7.68 8.77 5.02
CA VAL A 138 -6.62 8.81 6.03
C VAL A 138 -5.78 10.07 5.89
N LEU A 139 -5.31 10.38 4.67
CA LEU A 139 -4.46 11.53 4.41
C LEU A 139 -5.19 12.88 4.60
N LEU A 140 -6.50 12.96 4.34
CA LEU A 140 -7.31 14.16 4.62
C LEU A 140 -7.62 14.37 6.10
N SER A 141 -7.81 13.28 6.86
CA SER A 141 -8.43 13.34 8.19
C SER A 141 -7.64 14.04 9.30
N GLY A 142 -6.41 14.47 9.07
CA GLY A 142 -5.56 14.99 10.15
C GLY A 142 -5.40 16.51 10.23
N ASP A 143 -6.35 17.29 9.73
CA ASP A 143 -6.45 18.74 10.02
C ASP A 143 -7.59 19.05 10.99
N LYS A 144 -7.75 18.23 12.03
CA LYS A 144 -8.41 18.67 13.27
C LYS A 144 -7.36 19.18 14.25
N THR A 145 -6.70 20.28 13.90
CA THR A 145 -6.27 21.21 14.96
C THR A 145 -7.56 21.82 15.50
N VAL A 146 -8.16 21.19 16.50
CA VAL A 146 -9.00 21.92 17.44
C VAL A 146 -8.06 22.91 18.10
N ARG A 147 -8.13 24.16 17.64
CA ARG A 147 -7.57 25.28 18.39
C ARG A 147 -8.49 25.42 19.60
N ASP A 148 -8.04 24.95 20.75
CA ASP A 148 -8.54 25.44 22.04
C ASP A 148 -8.02 26.87 22.26
#